data_AF-A0A818ZN00-F1
#
_entry.id   AF-A0A818ZN00-F1
#
_cell.length_a   1.000
_cell.length_b   1.000
_cell.length_c   1.000
_cell.angle_alpha   90.00
_cell.angle_beta   90.00
_cell.angle_gamma   90.00
#
_symmetry.space_group_name_H-M   'P 1'
#
loop_
_entity.id
_entity.type
_entity.pdbx_description
1 polymer ?
#
loop_
_entity_poly.entity_id
_entity_poly.type
_entity_poly.pdbx_seq_one_letter_code
_entity_poly.pdbx_strand_id
1 'polypeptide(L)'
;MNENLDDTTADPMTKNYRFVDTAIAEKHPQVTHNTINYIEVDLGPIERYAKEPLLPLVDACASLIGIVDDLLTYIQLALNKTLAEPADELTVDESASIRLYTIEWKGSHQSLYSKLNRTLKAADREELQPYFKYLKLFLTVLAKLPCFPPITIWRGVTKDLALIFPSGKLVTW
;
A
#
# COMPACT_ATOMS: atom_id res chain seq x y z
N MET A 1 -15.47 1.59 -59.29
CA MET A 1 -16.38 0.69 -58.57
C MET A 1 -15.52 0.01 -57.51
N ASN A 2 -15.49 0.57 -56.29
CA ASN A 2 -16.26 0.12 -55.11
C ASN A 2 -15.95 -1.37 -54.83
N GLU A 3 -15.49 -1.83 -53.67
CA GLU A 3 -15.67 -1.46 -52.24
C GLU A 3 -14.60 -2.27 -51.43
N ASN A 4 -13.93 -1.72 -50.39
CA ASN A 4 -14.19 -1.96 -48.94
C ASN A 4 -14.22 -3.45 -48.52
N LEU A 5 -13.64 -4.00 -47.44
CA LEU A 5 -13.17 -3.59 -46.09
C LEU A 5 -12.27 -4.78 -45.59
N ASP A 6 -11.13 -4.57 -44.93
CA ASP A 6 -10.91 -4.64 -43.47
C ASP A 6 -10.90 -6.06 -42.85
N ASP A 7 -9.79 -6.42 -42.19
CA ASP A 7 -9.76 -6.87 -40.78
C ASP A 7 -8.30 -7.18 -40.37
N THR A 8 -7.59 -6.15 -39.90
CA THR A 8 -6.36 -6.34 -39.11
C THR A 8 -6.77 -6.31 -37.65
N THR A 9 -6.88 -7.48 -37.03
CA THR A 9 -7.21 -7.65 -35.62
C THR A 9 -6.13 -7.00 -34.74
N ALA A 10 -6.35 -5.73 -34.40
CA ALA A 10 -5.63 -5.02 -33.36
C ALA A 10 -6.18 -5.47 -32.00
N ASP A 11 -5.32 -6.14 -31.25
CA ASP A 11 -5.50 -6.55 -29.85
C ASP A 11 -5.97 -5.34 -28.99
N PRO A 12 -7.16 -5.40 -28.36
CA PRO A 12 -7.67 -4.27 -27.62
C PRO A 12 -6.88 -4.10 -26.32
N MET A 13 -6.03 -3.06 -26.32
CA MET A 13 -5.45 -2.39 -25.15
C MET A 13 -6.11 -2.81 -23.83
N THR A 14 -5.42 -3.67 -23.07
CA THR A 14 -5.70 -3.93 -21.66
C THR A 14 -5.51 -2.63 -20.89
N LYS A 15 -6.58 -1.86 -20.77
CA LYS A 15 -6.62 -0.64 -19.95
C LYS A 15 -6.43 -1.03 -18.50
N ASN A 16 -5.24 -0.79 -17.97
CA ASN A 16 -4.96 -0.84 -16.54
C ASN A 16 -5.67 0.33 -15.86
N TYR A 17 -6.93 0.15 -15.50
CA TYR A 17 -7.64 1.09 -14.65
C TYR A 17 -7.17 0.89 -13.20
N ARG A 18 -6.23 1.71 -12.74
CA ARG A 18 -6.07 1.98 -11.31
C ARG A 18 -6.96 3.15 -10.94
N PHE A 19 -8.20 2.85 -10.54
CA PHE A 19 -9.10 3.85 -9.97
C PHE A 19 -8.75 4.05 -8.49
N VAL A 20 -7.78 4.91 -8.22
CA VAL A 20 -7.74 5.61 -6.94
C VAL A 20 -7.55 7.06 -7.27
N ASP A 21 -8.68 7.77 -7.39
CA ASP A 21 -8.87 9.18 -7.07
C ASP A 21 -10.30 9.57 -7.48
N THR A 22 -11.24 9.49 -6.55
CA THR A 22 -12.51 10.23 -6.67
C THR A 22 -12.68 11.15 -5.46
N ALA A 23 -12.91 12.42 -5.79
CA ALA A 23 -13.15 13.60 -4.95
C ALA A 23 -11.90 14.09 -4.19
N ILE A 24 -11.38 15.30 -4.42
CA ILE A 24 -12.11 16.57 -4.53
C ILE A 24 -11.59 17.37 -5.74
N ALA A 25 -12.51 17.68 -6.66
CA ALA A 25 -12.35 18.78 -7.60
C ALA A 25 -12.57 20.08 -6.81
N GLU A 26 -11.48 20.75 -6.43
CA GLU A 26 -11.55 22.14 -5.99
C GLU A 26 -10.79 23.03 -6.96
N LYS A 27 -11.50 24.09 -7.34
CA LYS A 27 -11.20 25.09 -8.37
C LYS A 27 -9.80 25.64 -8.24
N HIS A 28 -9.11 25.80 -9.37
CA HIS A 28 -7.87 26.56 -9.50
C HIS A 28 -7.91 27.89 -8.71
N PRO A 29 -7.05 28.06 -7.69
CA PRO A 29 -6.52 29.36 -7.33
C PRO A 29 -5.13 29.47 -7.96
N GLN A 30 -4.81 30.62 -8.53
CA GLN A 30 -3.47 30.94 -8.99
C GLN A 30 -2.49 30.78 -7.81
N VAL A 31 -1.66 29.73 -7.82
CA VAL A 31 -0.71 29.48 -6.73
C VAL A 31 0.57 30.25 -7.02
N THR A 32 0.70 31.39 -6.35
CA THR A 32 1.97 32.05 -6.04
C THR A 32 2.99 31.04 -5.54
N HIS A 33 4.21 31.11 -6.09
CA HIS A 33 5.39 30.33 -5.70
C HIS A 33 5.65 30.46 -4.19
N ASN A 34 5.11 29.54 -3.40
CA ASN A 34 5.51 29.34 -2.02
C ASN A 34 6.38 28.08 -1.98
N THR A 35 7.69 28.30 -1.90
CA THR A 35 8.69 27.28 -1.56
C THR A 35 8.34 26.72 -0.19
N ILE A 36 7.52 25.67 -0.15
CA ILE A 36 7.30 24.91 1.08
C ILE A 36 8.59 24.12 1.30
N ASN A 37 9.42 24.60 2.22
CA ASN A 37 10.51 23.83 2.80
C ASN A 37 9.89 22.56 3.39
N TYR A 38 10.08 21.42 2.73
CA TYR A 38 9.80 20.11 3.32
C TYR A 38 10.80 19.91 4.46
N ILE A 39 10.45 20.36 5.66
CA ILE A 39 11.18 20.00 6.87
C ILE A 39 10.91 18.51 7.07
N GLU A 40 11.92 17.69 6.80
CA GLU A 40 11.89 16.26 7.12
C GLU A 40 11.89 16.17 8.66
N VAL A 41 10.70 16.00 9.23
CA VAL A 41 10.54 15.83 10.68
C VAL A 41 11.02 14.43 11.02
N ASP A 42 12.15 14.32 11.70
CA ASP A 42 12.60 13.07 12.29
C ASP A 42 11.66 12.71 13.45
N LEU A 43 10.80 11.71 13.21
CA LEU A 43 9.79 11.25 14.17
C LEU A 43 10.31 10.16 15.11
N GLY A 44 11.61 9.81 15.04
CA GLY A 44 12.23 8.79 15.88
C GLY A 44 11.67 7.37 15.69
N PRO A 45 12.23 6.37 16.39
CA PRO A 45 11.78 4.98 16.33
C PRO A 45 10.44 4.76 17.06
N ILE A 46 9.62 3.84 16.54
CA ILE A 46 8.32 3.48 17.13
C ILE A 46 8.55 2.44 18.24
N GLU A 47 8.92 2.88 19.45
CA GLU A 47 9.27 1.97 20.56
C GLU A 47 8.13 1.05 21.00
N ARG A 48 6.88 1.55 20.96
CA ARG A 48 5.68 0.81 21.39
C ARG A 48 5.42 -0.41 20.51
N TYR A 49 5.64 -0.26 19.20
CA TYR A 49 5.53 -1.34 18.23
C TYR A 49 6.46 -2.52 18.56
N ALA A 50 7.69 -2.25 19.04
CA ALA A 50 8.67 -3.29 19.31
C ALA A 50 8.18 -4.32 20.36
N LYS A 51 7.32 -3.87 21.29
CA LYS A 51 6.76 -4.67 22.39
C LYS A 51 5.53 -5.48 22.02
N GLU A 52 4.94 -5.28 20.84
CA GLU A 52 3.77 -6.04 20.42
C GLU A 52 4.11 -7.52 20.21
N PRO A 53 3.25 -8.45 20.66
CA PRO A 53 3.41 -9.88 20.39
C PRO A 53 3.12 -10.18 18.92
N LEU A 54 3.72 -11.25 18.40
CA LEU A 54 3.32 -11.82 17.12
C LEU A 54 1.98 -12.55 17.30
N LEU A 55 0.99 -12.21 16.49
CA LEU A 55 -0.38 -12.72 16.59
C LEU A 55 -0.86 -13.26 15.23
N PRO A 56 -1.82 -14.21 15.22
CA PRO A 56 -2.53 -14.61 14.00
C PRO A 56 -3.22 -13.42 13.32
N LEU A 57 -3.50 -13.52 12.01
CA LEU A 57 -3.96 -12.39 11.20
C LEU A 57 -5.24 -11.75 11.75
N VAL A 58 -6.20 -12.57 12.17
CA VAL A 58 -7.49 -12.10 12.71
C VAL A 58 -7.27 -11.25 13.97
N ASP A 59 -6.45 -11.73 14.90
CA ASP A 59 -6.14 -11.05 16.16
C ASP A 59 -5.28 -9.80 15.94
N ALA A 60 -4.33 -9.88 15.00
CA ALA A 60 -3.48 -8.77 14.61
C ALA A 60 -4.27 -7.60 14.00
N CYS A 61 -5.40 -7.89 13.35
CA CYS A 61 -6.30 -6.90 12.77
C CYS A 61 -7.45 -6.46 13.69
N ALA A 62 -7.58 -7.04 14.90
CA ALA A 62 -8.73 -6.78 15.76
C ALA A 62 -8.94 -5.29 16.09
N SER A 63 -7.87 -4.54 16.33
CA SER A 63 -7.90 -3.10 16.61
C SER A 63 -8.24 -2.23 15.40
N LEU A 64 -8.27 -2.80 14.19
CA LEU A 64 -8.58 -2.10 12.95
C LEU A 64 -10.05 -2.26 12.53
N ILE A 65 -10.80 -3.12 13.21
CA ILE A 65 -12.23 -3.31 12.97
C ILE A 65 -12.96 -1.99 13.31
N GLY A 66 -13.71 -1.45 12.34
CA GLY A 66 -14.37 -0.15 12.45
C GLY A 66 -13.49 1.05 12.05
N ILE A 67 -12.17 0.85 11.89
CA ILE A 67 -11.26 1.85 11.32
C ILE A 67 -11.10 1.61 9.81
N VAL A 68 -10.94 0.36 9.41
CA VAL A 68 -10.80 -0.04 8.00
C VAL A 68 -12.11 -0.66 7.53
N ASP A 69 -12.63 -0.13 6.42
CA ASP A 69 -13.91 -0.54 5.85
C ASP A 69 -13.83 -1.98 5.32
N ASP A 70 -14.89 -2.76 5.55
CA ASP A 70 -15.06 -4.14 5.12
C ASP A 70 -13.92 -5.10 5.55
N LEU A 71 -13.12 -4.73 6.56
CA LEU A 71 -11.88 -5.41 6.90
C LEU A 71 -12.05 -6.92 7.12
N LEU A 72 -13.11 -7.35 7.83
CA LEU A 72 -13.37 -8.76 8.10
C LEU A 72 -13.55 -9.59 6.82
N THR A 73 -14.26 -9.03 5.83
CA THR A 73 -14.47 -9.67 4.53
C THR A 73 -13.15 -9.86 3.81
N TYR A 74 -12.27 -8.85 3.85
CA TYR A 74 -10.97 -8.93 3.19
C TYR A 74 -9.97 -9.80 3.94
N ILE A 75 -10.04 -9.89 5.28
CA ILE A 75 -9.26 -10.88 6.06
C ILE A 75 -9.65 -12.29 5.64
N GLN A 76 -10.95 -12.58 5.57
CA GLN A 76 -11.44 -13.89 5.12
C GLN A 76 -11.02 -14.17 3.67
N LEU A 77 -11.13 -13.18 2.79
CA LEU A 77 -10.67 -13.31 1.41
C LEU A 77 -9.16 -13.60 1.33
N ALA A 78 -8.35 -12.91 2.14
CA ALA A 78 -6.91 -13.12 2.19
C ALA A 78 -6.57 -14.54 2.66
N LEU A 79 -7.18 -15.01 3.75
CA LEU A 79 -6.99 -16.36 4.27
C LEU A 79 -7.42 -17.43 3.26
N ASN A 80 -8.62 -17.30 2.68
CA ASN A 80 -9.17 -18.29 1.73
C ASN A 80 -8.37 -18.38 0.41
N LYS A 81 -7.62 -17.34 0.07
CA LYS A 81 -6.78 -17.28 -1.14
C LYS A 81 -5.31 -17.60 -0.86
N THR A 82 -4.96 -17.84 0.39
CA THR A 82 -3.63 -18.33 0.78
C THR A 82 -3.67 -19.85 0.81
N LEU A 83 -2.60 -20.49 0.33
CA LEU A 83 -2.49 -21.94 0.36
C LEU A 83 -2.37 -22.42 1.81
N ALA A 84 -2.93 -23.60 2.11
CA ALA A 84 -2.85 -24.18 3.45
C ALA A 84 -1.40 -24.48 3.88
N GLU A 85 -0.53 -24.78 2.92
CA GLU A 85 0.90 -24.97 3.11
C GLU A 85 1.66 -24.04 2.15
N PRO A 86 2.08 -22.86 2.62
CA PRO A 86 2.93 -21.95 1.84
C PRO A 86 4.31 -22.58 1.58
N ALA A 87 4.87 -22.35 0.38
CA ALA A 87 6.13 -22.98 -0.04
C ALA A 87 7.39 -22.34 0.55
N ASP A 88 7.24 -21.23 1.26
CA ASP A 88 8.29 -20.28 1.66
C ASP A 88 8.56 -20.28 3.18
N GLU A 89 8.28 -21.39 3.87
CA GLU A 89 8.37 -21.55 5.33
C GLU A 89 7.52 -20.55 6.13
N LEU A 90 6.64 -19.83 5.44
CA LEU A 90 5.70 -18.91 6.05
C LEU A 90 4.49 -19.67 6.59
N THR A 91 3.95 -19.15 7.67
CA THR A 91 2.63 -19.57 8.13
C THR A 91 1.53 -19.01 7.21
N VAL A 92 0.36 -19.63 7.22
CA VAL A 92 -0.81 -19.14 6.48
C VAL A 92 -1.15 -17.70 6.85
N ASP A 93 -1.08 -17.34 8.14
CA ASP A 93 -1.33 -15.98 8.63
C ASP A 93 -0.32 -14.97 8.08
N GLU A 94 0.95 -15.35 8.01
CA GLU A 94 2.02 -14.51 7.47
C GLU A 94 1.82 -14.25 5.97
N SER A 95 1.62 -15.29 5.17
CA SER A 95 1.35 -15.13 3.73
C SER A 95 0.03 -14.37 3.48
N ALA A 96 -1.00 -14.64 4.28
CA ALA A 96 -2.27 -13.92 4.21
C ALA A 96 -2.13 -12.45 4.60
N SER A 97 -1.21 -12.08 5.50
CA SER A 97 -0.94 -10.68 5.84
C SER A 97 -0.38 -9.87 4.66
N ILE A 98 0.51 -10.48 3.85
CA ILE A 98 1.04 -9.88 2.61
C ILE A 98 -0.08 -9.76 1.58
N ARG A 99 -0.90 -10.80 1.45
CA ARG A 99 -2.05 -10.78 0.55
C ARG A 99 -3.03 -9.67 0.94
N LEU A 100 -3.36 -9.54 2.23
CA LEU A 100 -4.25 -8.48 2.73
C LEU A 100 -3.71 -7.09 2.41
N TYR A 101 -2.38 -6.89 2.48
CA TYR A 101 -1.73 -5.64 2.11
C TYR A 101 -1.82 -5.32 0.61
N THR A 102 -1.98 -6.33 -0.25
CA THR A 102 -1.90 -6.18 -1.71
C THR A 102 -3.23 -6.33 -2.44
N ILE A 103 -4.27 -6.86 -1.78
CA ILE A 103 -5.61 -6.94 -2.37
C ILE A 103 -6.16 -5.52 -2.60
N GLU A 104 -6.76 -5.32 -3.77
CA GLU A 104 -7.52 -4.11 -4.08
C GLU A 104 -8.92 -4.17 -3.47
N TRP A 105 -9.34 -3.09 -2.82
CA TRP A 105 -10.70 -2.98 -2.30
C TRP A 105 -11.62 -2.57 -3.45
N LYS A 106 -12.77 -3.24 -3.54
CA LYS A 106 -13.84 -2.88 -4.48
C LYS A 106 -14.60 -1.66 -3.96
N GLY A 107 -14.97 -0.77 -4.88
CA GLY A 107 -15.77 0.41 -4.57
C GLY A 107 -14.92 1.63 -4.18
N SER A 108 -15.55 2.59 -3.49
CA SER A 108 -14.91 3.86 -3.09
C SER A 108 -14.23 3.80 -1.72
N HIS A 109 -14.17 2.63 -1.07
CA HIS A 109 -13.56 2.46 0.25
C HIS A 109 -12.04 2.42 0.17
N GLN A 110 -11.37 3.03 1.17
CA GLN A 110 -9.92 2.97 1.27
C GLN A 110 -9.49 1.61 1.83
N SER A 111 -8.67 0.89 1.06
CA SER A 111 -8.08 -0.38 1.50
C SER A 111 -7.19 -0.23 2.72
N LEU A 112 -6.86 -1.36 3.36
CA LEU A 112 -5.87 -1.42 4.44
C LEU A 112 -4.55 -0.75 4.03
N TYR A 113 -4.05 -1.07 2.83
CA TYR A 113 -2.86 -0.45 2.24
C TYR A 113 -2.94 1.07 2.22
N SER A 114 -4.06 1.61 1.70
CA SER A 114 -4.23 3.04 1.51
C SER A 114 -4.30 3.78 2.85
N LYS A 115 -5.06 3.26 3.82
CA LYS A 115 -5.15 3.86 5.17
C LYS A 115 -3.82 3.76 5.91
N LEU A 116 -3.20 2.58 5.95
CA LEU A 116 -1.93 2.37 6.66
C LEU A 116 -0.82 3.27 6.11
N ASN A 117 -0.61 3.32 4.79
CA ASN A 117 0.44 4.15 4.19
C ASN A 117 0.18 5.65 4.35
N ARG A 118 -1.09 6.06 4.48
CA ARG A 118 -1.43 7.45 4.82
C ARG A 118 -1.04 7.74 6.27
N THR A 119 -1.42 6.86 7.20
CA THR A 119 -1.10 7.01 8.64
C THR A 119 0.39 6.97 8.91
N LEU A 120 1.16 6.13 8.21
CA LEU A 120 2.64 6.09 8.34
C LEU A 120 3.30 7.43 7.97
N LYS A 121 2.69 8.19 7.05
CA LYS A 121 3.14 9.51 6.60
C LYS A 121 2.58 10.67 7.42
N ALA A 122 1.61 10.41 8.30
CA ALA A 122 1.06 11.42 9.17
C ALA A 122 2.09 11.80 10.25
N ALA A 123 2.06 13.07 10.67
CA ALA A 123 2.92 13.56 11.74
C ALA A 123 2.49 13.02 13.11
N ASP A 124 1.21 12.70 13.29
CA ASP A 124 0.69 12.14 14.53
C ASP A 124 0.93 10.63 14.60
N ARG A 125 1.82 10.22 15.51
CA ARG A 125 2.16 8.81 15.73
C ARG A 125 1.11 8.05 16.54
N GLU A 126 0.22 8.73 17.26
CA GLU A 126 -0.85 8.07 18.00
C GLU A 126 -1.89 7.47 17.04
N GLU A 127 -2.09 8.06 15.86
CA GLU A 127 -2.93 7.48 14.80
C GLU A 127 -2.44 6.10 14.33
N LEU A 128 -1.14 5.81 14.48
CA LEU A 128 -0.55 4.54 14.08
C LEU A 128 -0.75 3.42 15.11
N GLN A 129 -1.07 3.76 16.35
CA GLN A 129 -1.20 2.80 17.45
C GLN A 129 -2.14 1.62 17.12
N PRO A 130 -3.32 1.80 16.51
CA PRO A 130 -4.21 0.70 16.16
C PRO A 130 -3.58 -0.30 15.17
N TYR A 131 -2.56 0.10 14.41
CA TYR A 131 -1.90 -0.71 13.39
C TYR A 131 -0.72 -1.52 13.92
N PHE A 132 -0.24 -1.30 15.15
CA PHE A 132 1.01 -1.92 15.60
C PHE A 132 0.99 -3.45 15.56
N LYS A 133 -0.12 -4.08 15.95
CA LYS A 133 -0.26 -5.54 15.91
C LYS A 133 -0.21 -6.09 14.48
N TYR A 134 -0.92 -5.47 13.55
CA TYR A 134 -0.86 -5.82 12.14
C TYR A 134 0.55 -5.59 11.55
N LEU A 135 1.16 -4.44 11.85
CA LEU A 135 2.54 -4.14 11.46
C LEU A 135 3.51 -5.18 12.01
N LYS A 136 3.28 -5.70 13.23
CA LYS A 136 4.18 -6.68 13.85
C LYS A 136 4.20 -7.96 13.03
N LEU A 137 3.03 -8.46 12.64
CA LEU A 137 2.88 -9.61 11.75
C LEU A 137 3.50 -9.32 10.37
N PHE A 138 3.11 -8.21 9.75
CA PHE A 138 3.50 -7.85 8.39
C PHE A 138 5.02 -7.60 8.24
N LEU A 139 5.64 -6.86 9.14
CA LEU A 139 7.08 -6.60 9.05
C LEU A 139 7.92 -7.83 9.43
N THR A 140 7.40 -8.69 10.32
CA THR A 140 8.05 -9.96 10.65
C THR A 140 8.11 -10.88 9.44
N VAL A 141 7.01 -11.00 8.68
CA VAL A 141 7.03 -11.80 7.45
C VAL A 141 7.97 -11.21 6.39
N LEU A 142 7.98 -9.88 6.20
CA LEU A 142 8.91 -9.25 5.26
C LEU A 142 10.38 -9.51 5.63
N ALA A 143 10.70 -9.60 6.93
CA ALA A 143 12.05 -9.91 7.39
C ALA A 143 12.46 -11.39 7.19
N LYS A 144 11.48 -12.30 7.04
CA LYS A 144 11.73 -13.72 6.74
C LYS A 144 11.98 -13.98 5.25
N LEU A 145 11.43 -13.13 4.38
CA LEU A 145 11.53 -13.32 2.93
C LEU A 145 12.99 -13.18 2.47
N PRO A 146 13.43 -14.02 1.51
CA PRO A 146 14.77 -13.92 0.96
C PRO A 146 14.97 -12.57 0.27
N CYS A 147 16.06 -11.89 0.61
CA CYS A 147 16.46 -10.68 -0.08
C CYS A 147 16.88 -11.02 -1.52
N PHE A 148 16.22 -10.40 -2.49
CA PHE A 148 16.67 -10.46 -3.87
C PHE A 148 17.97 -9.64 -4.03
N PRO A 149 18.89 -10.07 -4.90
CA PRO A 149 20.06 -9.28 -5.24
C PRO A 149 19.64 -7.91 -5.79
N PRO A 150 20.51 -6.88 -5.71
CA PRO A 150 20.21 -5.55 -6.24
C PRO A 150 19.82 -5.63 -7.72
N ILE A 151 18.55 -5.38 -8.02
CA ILE A 151 18.01 -5.31 -9.37
C ILE A 151 17.27 -3.98 -9.55
N THR A 152 17.26 -3.48 -10.79
CA THR A 152 16.48 -2.31 -11.14
C THR A 152 14.99 -2.66 -11.14
N ILE A 153 14.23 -2.02 -10.25
CA ILE A 153 12.76 -2.08 -10.22
C ILE A 153 12.17 -0.76 -10.67
N TRP A 154 10.98 -0.82 -11.25
CA TRP A 154 10.29 0.36 -11.79
C TRP A 154 9.03 0.65 -10.98
N ARG A 155 8.79 1.93 -10.71
CA ARG A 155 7.57 2.41 -10.07
C ARG A 155 6.99 3.58 -10.87
N GLY A 156 5.81 3.36 -11.45
CA GLY A 156 5.02 4.44 -12.03
C GLY A 156 4.34 5.27 -10.94
N VAL A 157 4.41 6.59 -11.09
CA VAL A 157 3.76 7.57 -10.22
C VAL A 157 3.07 8.63 -11.07
N THR A 158 1.92 9.12 -10.63
CA THR A 158 1.14 10.15 -11.35
C THR A 158 1.53 11.57 -10.95
N LYS A 159 2.35 11.74 -9.91
CA LYS A 159 2.77 13.03 -9.36
C LYS A 159 4.16 13.38 -9.86
N ASP A 160 4.43 14.67 -10.04
CA ASP A 160 5.79 15.17 -10.22
C ASP A 160 6.55 15.03 -8.89
N LEU A 161 7.64 14.28 -8.92
CA LEU A 161 8.48 13.96 -7.76
C LEU A 161 9.88 14.57 -7.87
N ALA A 162 10.16 15.40 -8.88
CA ALA A 162 11.51 15.92 -9.16
C ALA A 162 12.15 16.65 -7.96
N LEU A 163 11.33 17.34 -7.16
CA LEU A 163 11.79 18.05 -5.96
C LEU A 163 12.04 17.13 -4.75
N ILE A 164 11.39 15.97 -4.69
CA ILE A 164 11.46 15.03 -3.56
C ILE A 164 12.58 14.01 -3.76
N PHE A 165 12.94 13.71 -5.02
CA PHE A 165 14.03 12.78 -5.37
C PHE A 165 15.12 13.50 -6.18
N PRO A 166 15.88 14.40 -5.55
CA PRO A 166 17.00 15.07 -6.21
C PRO A 166 18.09 14.06 -6.58
N SER A 167 18.66 14.21 -7.78
CA SER A 167 19.72 13.33 -8.27
C SER A 167 20.91 13.27 -7.32
N GLY A 168 21.40 12.06 -7.05
CA GLY A 168 22.58 11.83 -6.22
C GLY A 168 22.36 11.94 -4.71
N LYS A 169 21.13 12.12 -4.22
CA LYS A 169 20.83 12.10 -2.78
C LYS A 169 20.22 10.78 -2.33
N LEU A 170 20.59 10.36 -1.12
CA LEU A 170 19.88 9.32 -0.38
C LEU A 170 18.52 9.87 0.06
N VAL A 171 17.46 9.11 -0.14
CA VAL A 171 16.10 9.45 0.25
C VAL A 171 15.53 8.31 1.09
N THR A 172 14.94 8.65 2.24
CA THR A 172 14.17 7.73 3.07
C THR A 172 12.70 7.80 2.64
N TRP A 173 12.03 6.65 2.55
CA TRP A 173 10.67 6.54 2.02
C TRP A 173 9.64 6.18 3.09
#